data_AF-A0A6N3E4C3-F1
#
_entry.id   AF-A0A6N3E4C3-F1
#
_cell.length_a   1.000
_cell.length_b   1.000
_cell.length_c   1.000
_cell.angle_alpha   90.00
_cell.angle_beta   90.00
_cell.angle_gamma   90.00
#
_symmetry.space_group_name_H-M   'P 1'
#
loop_
_entity.id
_entity.type
_entity.pdbx_description
1 polymer ?
#
loop_
_entity_poly.entity_id
_entity_poly.type
_entity_poly.pdbx_seq_one_letter_code
_entity_poly.pdbx_strand_id
1 'polypeptide(L)' 'MKDNVSRVQILRVALGLTQKELAERSNINIRQIQKYEYGEYDTGKMMLRNAIALADALECDVRELMEH' A
#
# COMPACT_ATOMS: atom_id res chain seq x y z
N MET A 1 -9.79 18.73 -6.06
CA MET A 1 -8.80 17.85 -5.40
C MET A 1 -9.37 16.45 -5.51
N LYS A 2 -8.66 15.49 -6.09
CA LYS A 2 -9.21 14.13 -6.19
C LYS A 2 -9.01 13.47 -4.83
N ASP A 3 -10.04 13.51 -4.00
CA ASP A 3 -10.19 12.70 -2.79
C ASP A 3 -10.38 11.23 -3.18
N ASN A 4 -9.41 10.65 -3.90
CA ASN A 4 -9.43 9.24 -4.25
C ASN A 4 -8.47 8.52 -3.29
N VAL A 5 -9.03 8.04 -2.18
CA VAL A 5 -8.31 7.27 -1.18
C VAL A 5 -7.79 5.98 -1.84
N SER A 6 -6.49 5.74 -1.80
CA SER A 6 -5.93 4.56 -2.46
C SER A 6 -6.37 3.26 -1.77
N ARG A 7 -6.39 2.16 -2.53
CA ARG A 7 -6.68 0.83 -1.99
C ARG A 7 -5.73 0.42 -0.86
N VAL A 8 -4.46 0.80 -0.96
CA VAL A 8 -3.45 0.60 0.10
C VAL A 8 -3.87 1.30 1.39
N GLN A 9 -4.33 2.56 1.29
CA GLN A 9 -4.81 3.31 2.46
C GLN A 9 -6.06 2.68 3.07
N ILE A 10 -7.01 2.24 2.24
CA ILE A 10 -8.24 1.59 2.69
C ILE A 10 -7.92 0.33 3.50
N LEU A 11 -7.12 -0.57 2.96
CA LEU A 11 -6.72 -1.82 3.62
C LEU A 11 -5.93 -1.55 4.90
N ARG A 12 -4.98 -0.61 4.86
CA ARG A 12 -4.18 -0.24 6.03
C ARG A 12 -5.05 0.25 7.19
N VAL A 13 -6.00 1.15 6.90
CA VAL A 13 -6.91 1.70 7.92
C VAL A 13 -7.87 0.64 8.44
N ALA A 14 -8.34 -0.28 7.59
CA ALA A 14 -9.18 -1.40 8.01
C ALA A 14 -8.46 -2.33 9.01
N LEU A 15 -7.14 -2.49 8.88
CA LEU A 15 -6.29 -3.23 9.82
C LEU A 15 -5.86 -2.41 11.06
N GLY A 16 -6.25 -1.13 11.15
CA GLY A 16 -5.87 -0.25 12.26
C GLY A 16 -4.39 0.14 12.28
N LEU A 17 -3.69 0.03 11.14
CA LEU A 17 -2.26 0.30 11.06
C LEU A 17 -1.98 1.78 10.75
N THR A 18 -0.93 2.33 11.34
CA THR A 18 -0.30 3.58 10.88
C THR A 18 0.56 3.34 9.63
N GLN A 19 0.88 4.40 8.89
CA GLN A 19 1.82 4.31 7.75
C GLN A 19 3.20 3.78 8.17
N LYS A 20 3.63 4.09 9.40
CA LYS A 20 4.89 3.62 9.96
C LYS A 20 4.85 2.11 10.22
N GLU A 21 3.79 1.61 10.84
CA GLU A 21 3.65 0.17 11.10
C GLU A 21 3.54 -0.63 9.80
N LEU A 22 2.83 -0.11 8.79
CA LEU A 22 2.80 -0.76 7.48
C LEU A 22 4.19 -0.81 6.82
N ALA A 23 4.95 0.29 6.89
CA ALA A 23 6.32 0.36 6.40
C ALA A 23 7.23 -0.67 7.09
N GLU A 24 7.12 -0.80 8.41
CA GLU A 24 7.87 -1.78 9.20
C GLU A 24 7.48 -3.22 8.86
N ARG A 25 6.18 -3.54 8.78
CA ARG A 25 5.68 -4.90 8.46
C ARG A 25 6.05 -5.34 7.04
N SER A 26 5.92 -4.45 6.07
CA SER A 26 6.22 -4.75 4.66
C SER A 26 7.71 -4.61 4.31
N ASN A 27 8.53 -4.09 5.24
CA ASN A 27 9.91 -3.69 4.99
C ASN A 27 10.06 -2.74 3.78
N ILE A 28 9.05 -1.89 3.54
CA ILE A 28 9.03 -0.87 2.50
C ILE A 28 9.29 0.49 3.15
N ASN A 29 10.06 1.33 2.47
CA ASN A 29 10.32 2.69 2.97
C ASN A 29 9.00 3.47 3.15
N ILE A 30 8.82 4.11 4.31
CA ILE A 30 7.62 4.88 4.63
C ILE A 30 7.25 5.94 3.57
N ARG A 31 8.24 6.55 2.89
CA ARG A 31 7.96 7.50 1.81
C ARG A 31 7.33 6.81 0.60
N GLN A 32 7.67 5.55 0.32
CA GLN A 32 7.00 4.79 -0.74
C GLN A 32 5.55 4.48 -0.37
N ILE A 33 5.29 4.05 0.87
CA ILE A 33 3.92 3.87 1.38
C ILE A 33 3.09 5.14 1.17
N GLN A 34 3.61 6.29 1.61
CA GLN A 34 2.94 7.59 1.42
C GLN A 34 2.67 7.89 -0.07
N LYS A 35 3.65 7.64 -0.95
CA LYS A 35 3.47 7.88 -2.39
C LYS A 35 2.44 6.95 -3.03
N TYR A 36 2.33 5.69 -2.60
CA TYR A 36 1.25 4.80 -3.04
C TYR A 36 -0.11 5.28 -2.50
N GLU A 37 -0.18 5.79 -1.26
CA GLU A 37 -1.41 6.32 -0.68
C GLU A 37 -1.88 7.63 -1.33
N TYR A 38 -0.95 8.50 -1.70
CA TYR A 38 -1.24 9.77 -2.37
C TYR A 38 -1.41 9.65 -3.88
N GLY A 39 -1.27 8.44 -4.43
CA GLY A 39 -1.38 8.20 -5.87
C GLY A 39 -0.23 8.77 -6.70
N GLU A 40 0.88 9.16 -6.07
CA GLU A 40 2.11 9.55 -6.78
C GLU A 40 2.79 8.35 -7.43
N TYR A 41 2.71 7.18 -6.77
CA TYR A 41 3.21 5.91 -7.30
C TYR A 41 2.05 5.00 -7.69
N ASP A 42 2.17 4.43 -8.88
CA ASP A 42 1.26 3.43 -9.41
C ASP A 42 1.58 2.05 -8.80
N THR A 43 0.63 1.49 -8.06
CA THR A 43 0.77 0.18 -7.43
C THR A 43 0.90 -0.94 -8.47
N GLY A 44 0.31 -0.79 -9.67
CA GLY A 44 0.47 -1.73 -10.79
C GLY A 44 1.87 -1.75 -11.40
N LYS A 45 2.72 -0.76 -11.06
CA LYS A 45 4.11 -0.65 -11.54
C LYS A 45 5.16 -0.92 -10.47
N MET A 46 4.76 -1.36 -9.28
CA MET A 46 5.72 -1.68 -8.24
C MET A 46 6.50 -2.96 -8.56
N MET A 47 7.72 -3.07 -8.01
CA MET A 47 8.49 -4.30 -8.18
C MET A 47 7.76 -5.47 -7.49
N LEU A 48 7.73 -6.65 -8.13
CA LEU A 48 7.00 -7.83 -7.63
C LEU A 48 7.28 -8.15 -6.15
N ARG A 49 8.54 -8.05 -5.71
CA ARG A 49 8.92 -8.27 -4.30
C ARG A 49 8.21 -7.31 -3.33
N ASN A 50 8.02 -6.05 -3.73
CA ASN A 50 7.32 -5.06 -2.93
C ASN A 50 5.81 -5.32 -2.97
N ALA A 51 5.27 -5.79 -4.11
CA ALA A 51 3.86 -6.15 -4.21
C ALA A 51 3.50 -7.29 -3.26
N ILE A 52 4.31 -8.36 -3.25
CA ILE A 52 4.13 -9.49 -2.35
C ILE A 52 4.27 -9.03 -0.89
N ALA A 53 5.36 -8.35 -0.54
CA ALA A 53 5.59 -7.91 0.84
C ALA A 53 4.51 -6.93 1.35
N LEU A 54 3.99 -6.07 0.46
CA LEU A 54 2.90 -5.16 0.81
C LEU A 54 1.57 -5.90 0.99
N ALA A 55 1.27 -6.88 0.12
CA ALA A 55 0.07 -7.70 0.22
C ALA A 55 0.08 -8.56 1.48
N ASP A 56 1.21 -9.19 1.80
CA ASP A 56 1.39 -9.96 3.04
C ASP A 56 1.17 -9.09 4.28
N ALA A 57 1.72 -7.87 4.29
CA ALA A 57 1.56 -6.94 5.40
C ALA A 57 0.13 -6.38 5.53
N LEU A 58 -0.64 -6.39 4.44
CA LEU A 58 -2.04 -5.95 4.36
C LEU A 58 -3.05 -7.10 4.44
N GLU A 59 -2.57 -8.34 4.62
CA GLU A 59 -3.40 -9.55 4.72
C GLU A 59 -4.41 -9.67 3.56
N CYS A 60 -3.99 -9.31 2.34
CA CYS A 60 -4.84 -9.27 1.15
C CYS A 60 -4.23 -10.05 -0.03
N ASP A 61 -5.03 -10.35 -1.06
CA ASP A 61 -4.48 -10.86 -2.31
C ASP A 61 -3.72 -9.73 -3.03
N VAL A 62 -2.56 -10.04 -3.61
CA VAL A 62 -1.71 -9.05 -4.31
C VAL A 62 -2.44 -8.34 -5.46
N ARG A 63 -3.45 -8.99 -6.07
CA ARG A 63 -4.28 -8.42 -7.15
C ARG A 63 -5.16 -7.29 -6.65
N GLU A 64 -5.55 -7.32 -5.37
CA GLU A 64 -6.33 -6.24 -4.77
C GLU A 64 -5.56 -4.93 -4.77
N LEU A 65 -4.22 -4.96 -4.73
CA LEU A 65 -3.39 -3.75 -4.80
C LEU A 65 -3.48 -3.00 -6.13
N MET A 66 -3.97 -3.65 -7.20
CA MET A 66 -4.02 -3.11 -8.56
C MET A 66 -5.41 -2.55 -8.93
N GLU A 67 -6.41 -2.65 -8.04
CA GLU A 67 -7.76 -2.17 -8.33
C GLU A 67 -7.84 -0.64 -8.21
N HIS A 68 -8.22 0.01 -9.32
CA HIS A 68 -8.52 1.44 -9.42
C HIS A 68 -9.97 1.75 -9.07
#